data_AF-A0A0S8B1S9-F1
#
_entry.id   AF-A0A0S8B1S9-F1
#
_cell.length_a   1.000
_cell.length_b   1.000
_cell.length_c   1.000
_cell.angle_alpha   90.00
_cell.angle_beta   90.00
_cell.angle_gamma   90.00
#
_symmetry.space_group_name_H-M   'P 1'
#
loop_
_entity.id
_entity.type
_entity.pdbx_description
1 polymer ?
#
loop_
_entity_poly.entity_id
_entity_poly.type
_entity_poly.pdbx_seq_one_letter_code
_entity_poly.pdbx_strand_id
1 'polypeptide(L)'
;MSRSLRAVAAGVPLHLVQRGVNRARCFFETSDFIRYLHFLLHASQTERCRVHAYCLMSNHVHLLVTPDDEVACARFMKAVNQRHTQHVNRVHDRTGTLWEGRYRSSVVYSTRYVLACYRYIELNPVRAGIVRHPGDYPWSSYGANAEGVDNPLVHAHGSYAALGRSATARRAAYRALVAQALSAPLIDNIRSAVGSGRALRDGPNASGAKLSTGV
;
A
#
# COMPACT_ATOMS: atom_id res chain seq x y z
N MET A 1 -11.73 15.09 20.61
CA MET A 1 -12.57 15.11 19.39
C MET A 1 -12.73 13.69 18.85
N SER A 2 -13.95 13.15 18.89
CA SER A 2 -14.27 11.89 18.20
C SER A 2 -14.14 12.14 16.70
N ARG A 3 -13.38 11.28 16.01
CA ARG A 3 -13.08 11.43 14.59
C ARG A 3 -13.79 10.32 13.84
N SER A 4 -14.49 10.65 12.75
CA SER A 4 -15.39 9.72 12.05
C SER A 4 -14.71 8.38 11.76
N LEU A 5 -15.51 7.31 11.87
CA LEU A 5 -15.14 5.99 11.40
C LEU A 5 -14.71 6.10 9.93
N ARG A 6 -13.64 5.39 9.58
CA ARG A 6 -13.27 5.21 8.18
C ARG A 6 -14.28 4.22 7.62
N ALA A 7 -15.09 4.66 6.67
CA ALA A 7 -15.94 3.75 5.92
C ALA A 7 -15.03 2.84 5.08
N VAL A 8 -14.77 1.65 5.60
CA VAL A 8 -14.08 0.56 4.92
C VAL A 8 -15.18 -0.43 4.58
N ALA A 9 -15.35 -0.74 3.31
CA ALA A 9 -16.25 -1.79 2.87
C ALA A 9 -15.46 -3.10 2.77
N ALA A 10 -16.03 -4.18 3.31
CA ALA A 10 -15.49 -5.53 3.17
C ALA A 10 -15.27 -5.87 1.68
N GLY A 11 -14.14 -6.50 1.37
CA GLY A 11 -13.80 -6.93 0.01
C GLY A 11 -13.40 -5.81 -0.97
N VAL A 12 -13.38 -4.54 -0.55
CA VAL A 12 -12.99 -3.42 -1.42
C VAL A 12 -11.53 -3.03 -1.18
N PRO A 13 -10.69 -2.92 -2.23
CA PRO A 13 -9.27 -2.59 -2.06
C PRO A 13 -9.07 -1.14 -1.58
N LEU A 14 -8.04 -0.98 -0.76
CA LEU A 14 -7.61 0.28 -0.14
C LEU A 14 -6.14 0.55 -0.48
N HIS A 15 -5.84 1.79 -0.89
CA HIS A 15 -4.47 2.29 -0.88
C HIS A 15 -4.15 2.92 0.48
N LEU A 16 -3.24 2.30 1.22
CA LEU A 16 -2.82 2.69 2.55
C LEU A 16 -1.44 3.36 2.52
N VAL A 17 -1.26 4.37 3.37
CA VAL A 17 0.03 5.02 3.59
C VAL A 17 0.29 5.25 5.07
N GLN A 18 1.40 4.72 5.57
CA GLN A 18 1.90 5.00 6.91
C GLN A 18 3.20 5.80 6.80
N ARG A 19 3.31 6.92 7.54
CA ARG A 19 4.46 7.83 7.45
C ARG A 19 5.10 8.06 8.81
N GLY A 20 6.41 8.20 8.83
CA GLY A 20 7.18 8.54 10.02
C GLY A 20 6.85 9.92 10.55
N VAL A 21 6.94 10.08 11.88
CA VAL A 21 6.75 11.37 12.54
C VAL A 21 7.71 12.40 11.94
N ASN A 22 7.23 13.60 11.63
CA ASN A 22 8.01 14.66 10.97
C ASN A 22 8.70 14.22 9.66
N ARG A 23 8.14 13.24 8.95
CA ARG A 23 8.75 12.61 7.76
C ARG A 23 10.11 11.95 8.03
N ALA A 24 10.41 11.66 9.29
CA ALA A 24 11.63 11.00 9.71
C ALA A 24 11.68 9.53 9.26
N ARG A 25 12.88 8.96 9.27
CA ARG A 25 13.10 7.55 8.93
C ARG A 25 12.35 6.64 9.91
N CYS A 26 11.76 5.58 9.37
CA CYS A 26 11.14 4.47 10.07
C CYS A 26 11.92 3.16 9.91
N PHE A 27 12.87 3.14 8.97
CA PHE A 27 13.76 2.05 8.67
C PHE A 27 15.19 2.59 8.63
N PHE A 28 16.03 2.02 9.49
CA PHE A 28 17.39 2.49 9.73
C PHE A 28 18.41 1.58 9.04
N GLU A 29 18.09 0.29 8.95
CA GLU A 29 18.92 -0.73 8.31
C GLU A 29 18.09 -1.81 7.62
N THR A 30 18.75 -2.68 6.84
CA THR A 30 18.15 -3.82 6.13
C THR A 30 17.32 -4.73 7.04
N SER A 31 17.77 -4.96 8.28
CA SER A 31 17.10 -5.84 9.24
C SER A 31 15.67 -5.34 9.58
N ASP A 32 15.47 -4.02 9.60
CA ASP A 32 14.17 -3.39 9.88
C ASP A 32 13.16 -3.69 8.78
N PHE A 33 13.58 -3.65 7.51
CA PHE A 33 12.72 -3.96 6.37
C PHE A 33 12.30 -5.43 6.39
N ILE A 34 13.24 -6.34 6.61
CA ILE A 34 12.98 -7.79 6.71
C ILE A 34 11.98 -8.04 7.85
N ARG A 35 12.21 -7.44 9.02
CA ARG A 35 11.33 -7.63 10.17
C ARG A 35 9.93 -7.07 9.92
N TYR A 36 9.83 -5.92 9.25
CA TYR A 36 8.54 -5.34 8.88
C TYR A 36 7.75 -6.23 7.92
N LEU A 37 8.40 -6.84 6.92
CA LEU A 37 7.75 -7.80 6.02
C LEU A 37 7.24 -9.03 6.78
N HIS A 38 8.00 -9.51 7.77
CA HIS A 38 7.53 -10.59 8.65
C HIS A 38 6.29 -10.17 9.46
N PHE A 39 6.28 -8.96 10.01
CA PHE A 39 5.11 -8.44 10.73
C PHE A 39 3.90 -8.24 9.81
N LEU A 40 4.11 -7.77 8.58
CA LEU A 40 3.07 -7.64 7.56
C LEU A 40 2.46 -9.00 7.22
N LEU A 41 3.28 -10.02 6.95
CA LEU A 41 2.80 -11.37 6.63
C LEU A 41 2.00 -11.99 7.76
N HIS A 42 2.51 -11.91 8.99
CA HIS A 42 1.80 -12.44 10.13
C HIS A 42 0.47 -11.71 10.36
N ALA A 43 0.47 -10.37 10.29
CA ALA A 43 -0.75 -9.59 10.45
C ALA A 43 -1.75 -9.80 9.30
N SER A 44 -1.29 -9.98 8.06
CA SER A 44 -2.17 -10.20 6.91
C SER A 44 -2.97 -11.50 7.06
N GLN A 45 -2.32 -12.53 7.61
CA GLN A 45 -2.93 -13.82 7.90
C GLN A 45 -3.90 -13.74 9.10
N THR A 46 -3.44 -13.22 10.24
CA THR A 46 -4.26 -13.15 11.47
C THR A 46 -5.46 -12.23 11.32
N GLU A 47 -5.28 -11.09 10.66
CA GLU A 47 -6.32 -10.05 10.52
C GLU A 47 -7.07 -10.13 9.20
N ARG A 48 -6.82 -11.17 8.39
CA ARG A 48 -7.53 -11.45 7.14
C ARG A 48 -7.54 -10.28 6.16
N CYS A 49 -6.34 -9.78 5.86
CA CYS A 49 -6.11 -8.69 4.92
C CYS A 49 -5.23 -9.17 3.78
N ARG A 50 -5.77 -9.23 2.55
CA ARG A 50 -4.96 -9.61 1.37
C ARG A 50 -4.11 -8.43 0.93
N VAL A 51 -2.78 -8.57 0.97
CA VAL A 51 -1.85 -7.57 0.45
C VAL A 51 -1.60 -7.84 -1.03
N HIS A 52 -1.80 -6.82 -1.86
CA HIS A 52 -1.75 -6.90 -3.32
C HIS A 52 -0.49 -6.28 -3.90
N ALA A 53 -0.08 -5.15 -3.33
CA ALA A 53 1.16 -4.48 -3.65
C ALA A 53 1.70 -3.76 -2.41
N TYR A 54 3.02 -3.64 -2.29
CA TYR A 54 3.66 -2.87 -1.23
C TYR A 54 4.94 -2.19 -1.74
N CYS A 55 5.32 -1.11 -1.06
CA CYS A 55 6.63 -0.52 -1.16
C CYS A 55 7.00 0.10 0.19
N LEU A 56 8.10 -0.37 0.79
CA LEU A 56 8.64 0.16 2.03
C LEU A 56 9.71 1.17 1.67
N MET A 57 9.47 2.44 1.94
CA MET A 57 10.46 3.51 1.80
C MET A 57 11.09 3.80 3.18
N SER A 58 12.25 4.45 3.22
CA SER A 58 12.96 4.70 4.49
C SER A 58 12.13 5.47 5.52
N ASN A 59 11.18 6.31 5.12
CA ASN A 59 10.34 7.14 6.00
C ASN A 59 8.82 6.94 5.84
N HIS A 60 8.37 6.02 4.98
CA HIS A 60 6.95 5.71 4.82
C HIS A 60 6.72 4.37 4.13
N VAL A 61 5.51 3.84 4.27
CA VAL A 61 5.08 2.58 3.68
C VAL A 61 3.85 2.85 2.82
N HIS A 62 3.82 2.26 1.63
CA HIS A 62 2.66 2.20 0.76
C HIS A 62 2.16 0.75 0.66
N LEU A 63 0.86 0.52 0.82
CA LEU A 63 0.22 -0.79 0.66
C LEU A 63 -1.05 -0.68 -0.18
N LEU A 64 -1.33 -1.69 -1.01
CA LEU A 64 -2.64 -1.93 -1.59
C LEU A 64 -3.20 -3.19 -0.93
N VAL A 65 -4.32 -3.07 -0.22
CA VAL A 65 -4.86 -4.13 0.63
C VAL A 65 -6.35 -4.29 0.43
N THR A 66 -6.84 -5.52 0.33
CA THR A 66 -8.27 -5.83 0.41
C THR A 66 -8.57 -6.53 1.74
N PRO A 67 -9.28 -5.88 2.67
CA PRO A 67 -9.70 -6.50 3.91
C PRO A 67 -10.91 -7.42 3.68
N ASP A 68 -11.00 -8.51 4.45
CA ASP A 68 -12.17 -9.40 4.41
C ASP A 68 -13.40 -8.80 5.11
N ASP A 69 -13.21 -7.89 6.07
CA ASP A 69 -14.28 -7.24 6.84
C ASP A 69 -13.99 -5.74 7.06
N GLU A 70 -14.96 -4.98 7.56
CA GLU A 70 -14.87 -3.51 7.71
C GLU A 70 -13.82 -3.05 8.74
N VAL A 71 -13.42 -3.92 9.67
CA VAL A 71 -12.52 -3.59 10.78
C VAL A 71 -11.13 -4.24 10.65
N ALA A 72 -10.99 -5.24 9.77
CA ALA A 72 -9.77 -6.01 9.50
C ALA A 72 -8.59 -5.10 9.14
N CYS A 73 -8.80 -4.12 8.25
CA CYS A 73 -7.75 -3.18 7.87
C CYS A 73 -7.22 -2.36 9.06
N ALA A 74 -8.09 -1.99 10.01
CA ALA A 74 -7.68 -1.24 11.19
C ALA A 74 -6.88 -2.11 12.17
N ARG A 75 -7.30 -3.36 12.40
CA ARG A 75 -6.55 -4.32 13.23
C ARG A 75 -5.19 -4.66 12.61
N PHE A 76 -5.17 -4.95 11.31
CA PHE A 76 -3.97 -5.19 10.51
C PHE A 76 -2.93 -4.08 10.69
N MET A 77 -3.31 -2.83 10.41
CA MET A 77 -2.38 -1.69 10.54
C MET A 77 -1.98 -1.43 12.00
N LYS A 78 -2.87 -1.63 12.97
CA LYS A 78 -2.54 -1.50 14.40
C LYS A 78 -1.46 -2.51 14.80
N ALA A 79 -1.65 -3.78 14.45
CA ALA A 79 -0.74 -4.87 14.77
C ALA A 79 0.66 -4.65 14.17
N VAL A 80 0.73 -4.29 12.89
CA VAL A 80 1.99 -4.02 12.19
C VAL A 80 2.71 -2.81 12.80
N ASN A 81 2.00 -1.69 12.97
CA ASN A 81 2.61 -0.46 13.46
C ASN A 81 3.12 -0.58 14.89
N GLN A 82 2.39 -1.29 15.76
CA GLN A 82 2.78 -1.52 17.14
C GLN A 82 4.05 -2.36 17.22
N ARG A 83 4.08 -3.51 16.54
CA ARG A 83 5.24 -4.41 16.53
C ARG A 83 6.48 -3.73 15.93
N HIS A 84 6.31 -2.98 14.85
CA HIS A 84 7.44 -2.25 14.24
C HIS A 84 7.99 -1.15 15.16
N THR A 85 7.11 -0.37 15.78
CA THR A 85 7.55 0.69 16.71
C THR A 85 8.32 0.08 17.89
N GLN A 86 7.82 -1.01 18.46
CA GLN A 86 8.50 -1.73 19.54
C GLN A 86 9.85 -2.30 19.10
N HIS A 87 9.92 -2.90 17.92
CA HIS A 87 11.17 -3.42 17.36
C HIS A 87 12.21 -2.31 17.17
N VAL A 88 11.84 -1.23 16.47
CA VAL A 88 12.73 -0.10 16.21
C VAL A 88 13.20 0.57 17.49
N ASN A 89 12.29 0.80 18.44
CA ASN A 89 12.63 1.42 19.72
C ASN A 89 13.63 0.57 20.51
N ARG A 90 13.45 -0.76 20.52
CA ARG A 90 14.36 -1.67 21.19
C ARG A 90 15.72 -1.79 20.51
N VAL A 91 15.76 -1.93 19.18
CA VAL A 91 17.01 -2.19 18.43
C VAL A 91 17.87 -0.94 18.31
N HIS A 92 17.26 0.24 18.21
CA HIS A 92 17.96 1.50 17.97
C HIS A 92 18.03 2.40 19.21
N ASP A 93 17.73 1.86 20.41
CA ASP A 93 17.68 2.59 21.68
C ASP A 93 16.87 3.90 21.61
N ARG A 94 15.68 3.81 20.99
CA ARG A 94 14.77 4.93 20.83
C ARG A 94 13.58 4.81 21.76
N THR A 95 12.98 5.95 22.09
CA THR A 95 11.71 6.02 22.79
C THR A 95 10.69 6.86 22.00
N GLY A 96 9.43 6.82 22.43
CA GLY A 96 8.36 7.61 21.83
C GLY A 96 7.77 7.02 20.55
N THR A 97 7.12 7.88 19.76
CA THR A 97 6.37 7.50 18.56
C THR A 97 7.28 7.40 17.33
N LEU A 98 7.07 6.36 16.53
CA LEU A 98 7.73 6.23 15.22
C LEU A 98 6.94 6.93 14.10
N TRP A 99 5.62 6.95 14.24
CA TRP A 99 4.68 7.30 13.20
C TRP A 99 4.04 8.68 13.43
N GLU A 100 3.71 9.39 12.34
CA GLU A 100 3.04 10.71 12.36
C GLU A 100 1.58 10.64 12.88
N GLY A 101 1.09 9.43 13.16
CA GLY A 101 -0.27 9.16 13.61
C GLY A 101 -0.84 7.93 12.90
N ARG A 102 -2.17 7.89 12.78
CA ARG A 102 -2.87 6.80 12.07
C ARG A 102 -2.45 6.78 10.59
N TYR A 103 -2.40 5.59 10.01
CA TYR A 103 -2.27 5.40 8.56
C TYR A 103 -3.33 6.22 7.80
N ARG A 104 -3.01 6.67 6.60
CA ARG A 104 -3.96 7.27 5.65
C ARG A 104 -4.48 6.18 4.72
N SER A 105 -5.70 6.33 4.20
CA SER A 105 -6.35 5.32 3.36
C SER A 105 -7.25 5.97 2.31
N SER A 106 -7.29 5.40 1.11
CA SER A 106 -8.30 5.73 0.09
C SER A 106 -8.88 4.46 -0.51
N VAL A 107 -10.18 4.45 -0.74
CA VAL A 107 -10.88 3.34 -1.40
C VAL A 107 -10.57 3.36 -2.91
N VAL A 108 -10.40 2.20 -3.52
CA VAL A 108 -10.03 2.05 -4.93
C VAL A 108 -11.12 1.27 -5.67
N TYR A 109 -12.03 1.94 -6.37
CA TYR A 109 -13.23 1.26 -6.90
C TYR A 109 -13.10 0.65 -8.29
N SER A 110 -12.24 1.18 -9.17
CA SER A 110 -12.18 0.70 -10.56
C SER A 110 -10.92 -0.11 -10.85
N THR A 111 -11.04 -1.09 -11.75
CA THR A 111 -9.92 -1.89 -12.28
C THR A 111 -8.78 -1.00 -12.74
N ARG A 112 -9.10 0.12 -13.42
CA ARG A 112 -8.12 1.12 -13.86
C ARG A 112 -7.35 1.69 -12.66
N TYR A 113 -8.04 2.15 -11.62
CA TYR A 113 -7.37 2.71 -10.44
C TYR A 113 -6.64 1.66 -9.61
N VAL A 114 -7.12 0.42 -9.54
CA VAL A 114 -6.39 -0.67 -8.89
C VAL A 114 -5.05 -0.87 -9.57
N LEU A 115 -5.02 -1.06 -10.88
CA LEU A 115 -3.77 -1.24 -11.63
C LEU A 115 -2.88 0.01 -11.59
N ALA A 116 -3.47 1.21 -11.57
CA ALA A 116 -2.73 2.45 -11.35
C ALA A 116 -2.09 2.50 -9.95
N CYS A 117 -2.78 2.03 -8.90
CA CYS A 117 -2.23 1.93 -7.55
C CYS A 117 -1.08 0.93 -7.47
N TYR A 118 -1.19 -0.25 -8.10
CA TYR A 118 -0.07 -1.20 -8.23
C TYR A 118 1.20 -0.51 -8.76
N ARG A 119 1.09 0.11 -9.94
CA ARG A 119 2.18 0.85 -10.59
C ARG A 119 2.67 2.01 -9.73
N TYR A 120 1.74 2.77 -9.14
CA TYR A 120 2.10 3.90 -8.28
C TYR A 120 2.94 3.42 -7.10
N ILE A 121 2.54 2.35 -6.43
CA ILE A 121 3.24 1.84 -5.26
C ILE A 121 4.64 1.35 -5.64
N GLU A 122 4.75 0.51 -6.67
CA GLU A 122 6.02 -0.14 -7.05
C GLU A 122 7.00 0.78 -7.79
N LEU A 123 6.50 1.83 -8.48
CA LEU A 123 7.35 2.86 -9.08
C LEU A 123 7.74 3.98 -8.09
N ASN A 124 7.38 3.87 -6.80
CA ASN A 124 7.78 4.86 -5.81
C ASN A 124 9.30 5.08 -5.71
N PRO A 125 10.15 4.04 -5.60
CA PRO A 125 11.59 4.23 -5.51
C PRO A 125 12.19 4.83 -6.78
N VAL A 126 11.61 4.53 -7.95
CA VAL A 126 11.99 5.17 -9.23
C VAL A 126 11.63 6.65 -9.23
N ARG A 127 10.40 7.00 -8.85
CA ARG A 127 9.96 8.41 -8.77
C ARG A 127 10.73 9.21 -7.72
N ALA A 128 11.26 8.55 -6.70
CA ALA A 128 12.12 9.16 -5.68
C ALA A 128 13.59 9.26 -6.11
N GLY A 129 13.96 8.76 -7.30
CA GLY A 129 15.33 8.78 -7.81
C GLY A 129 16.29 7.81 -7.10
N ILE A 130 15.77 6.85 -6.35
CA ILE A 130 16.58 5.88 -5.58
C ILE A 130 17.15 4.80 -6.51
N VAL A 131 16.34 4.37 -7.48
CA VAL A 131 16.71 3.35 -8.48
C VAL A 131 16.22 3.76 -9.86
N ARG A 132 16.81 3.19 -10.92
CA ARG A 132 16.37 3.43 -12.31
C ARG A 132 15.24 2.49 -12.72
N HIS A 133 15.27 1.25 -12.25
CA HIS A 133 14.25 0.25 -12.52
C HIS A 133 13.62 -0.25 -11.22
N PRO A 134 12.29 -0.49 -11.15
CA PRO A 134 11.65 -0.92 -9.90
C PRO A 134 12.15 -2.29 -9.40
N GLY A 135 12.64 -3.16 -10.28
CA GLY A 135 13.28 -4.43 -9.91
C GLY A 135 14.57 -4.28 -9.11
N ASP A 136 15.25 -3.12 -9.18
CA ASP A 136 16.46 -2.85 -8.41
C ASP A 136 16.16 -2.49 -6.94
N TYR A 137 14.87 -2.41 -6.57
CA TYR A 137 14.44 -2.06 -5.22
C TYR A 137 13.79 -3.26 -4.51
N PRO A 138 14.53 -3.96 -3.62
CA PRO A 138 14.08 -5.23 -3.04
C PRO A 138 12.93 -5.06 -2.03
N TRP A 139 12.67 -3.84 -1.55
CA TRP A 139 11.66 -3.56 -0.53
C TRP A 139 10.29 -3.22 -1.14
N SER A 140 9.96 -3.84 -2.26
CA SER A 140 8.67 -3.68 -2.95
C SER A 140 8.13 -5.01 -3.46
N SER A 141 6.83 -5.04 -3.75
CA SER A 141 6.18 -6.20 -4.36
C SER A 141 6.48 -6.39 -5.85
N TYR A 142 7.28 -5.51 -6.48
CA TYR A 142 7.54 -5.56 -7.92
C TYR A 142 8.14 -6.91 -8.33
N GLY A 143 9.11 -7.44 -7.58
CA GLY A 143 9.69 -8.75 -7.88
C GLY A 143 8.64 -9.87 -7.94
N ALA A 144 7.65 -9.86 -7.05
CA ALA A 144 6.56 -10.83 -7.07
C ALA A 144 5.59 -10.60 -8.24
N ASN A 145 5.13 -9.36 -8.40
CA ASN A 145 4.08 -9.01 -9.37
C ASN A 145 4.59 -8.95 -10.83
N ALA A 146 5.88 -8.67 -11.05
CA ALA A 146 6.44 -8.47 -12.38
C ALA A 146 7.44 -9.56 -12.78
N GLU A 147 8.23 -10.08 -11.84
CA GLU A 147 9.35 -10.98 -12.14
C GLU A 147 9.06 -12.44 -11.73
N GLY A 148 8.06 -12.64 -10.87
CA GLY A 148 7.63 -13.97 -10.44
C GLY A 148 8.43 -14.54 -9.28
N VAL A 149 9.10 -13.67 -8.51
CA VAL A 149 9.71 -14.04 -7.23
C VAL A 149 8.61 -14.53 -6.28
N ASP A 150 8.82 -15.68 -5.64
CA ASP A 150 7.87 -16.20 -4.67
C ASP A 150 7.78 -15.25 -3.47
N ASN A 151 6.55 -14.94 -3.06
CA ASN A 151 6.30 -14.05 -1.94
C ASN A 151 4.95 -14.37 -1.28
N PRO A 152 4.92 -15.06 -0.13
CA PRO A 152 3.69 -15.48 0.52
C PRO A 152 2.84 -14.31 1.06
N LEU A 153 3.39 -13.10 1.12
CA LEU A 153 2.65 -11.89 1.48
C LEU A 153 1.75 -11.40 0.34
N VAL A 154 2.13 -11.65 -0.91
CA VAL A 154 1.53 -11.02 -2.09
C VAL A 154 0.45 -11.91 -2.68
N HIS A 155 -0.79 -11.43 -2.64
CA HIS A 155 -1.94 -12.07 -3.27
C HIS A 155 -2.37 -11.29 -4.51
N ALA A 156 -2.60 -11.98 -5.63
CA ALA A 156 -3.11 -11.33 -6.84
C ALA A 156 -4.51 -10.72 -6.60
N HIS A 157 -4.68 -9.42 -6.86
CA HIS A 157 -6.02 -8.83 -6.96
C HIS A 157 -6.70 -9.28 -8.26
N GLY A 158 -8.04 -9.38 -8.29
CA GLY A 158 -8.80 -9.78 -9.49
C GLY A 158 -8.43 -8.97 -10.74
N SER A 159 -8.30 -7.64 -10.62
CA SER A 159 -7.84 -6.75 -11.69
C SER A 159 -6.45 -7.08 -12.23
N TYR A 160 -5.51 -7.49 -11.36
CA TYR A 160 -4.19 -7.94 -11.78
C TYR A 160 -4.25 -9.35 -12.40
N ALA A 161 -5.04 -10.26 -11.81
CA ALA A 161 -5.27 -11.59 -12.36
C ALA A 161 -5.87 -11.56 -13.78
N ALA A 162 -6.74 -10.60 -14.05
CA ALA A 162 -7.38 -10.39 -15.35
C ALA A 162 -6.41 -9.92 -16.45
N LEU A 163 -5.17 -9.51 -16.14
CA LEU A 163 -4.18 -9.11 -17.15
C LEU A 163 -3.72 -10.26 -18.05
N GLY A 164 -3.88 -11.51 -17.63
CA GLY A 164 -3.47 -12.65 -18.45
C GLY A 164 -3.90 -13.99 -17.87
N ARG A 165 -4.24 -14.93 -18.77
CA ARG A 165 -4.74 -16.27 -18.43
C ARG A 165 -3.69 -17.16 -17.74
N SER A 166 -2.41 -16.95 -18.02
CA SER A 166 -1.28 -17.62 -17.36
C SER A 166 -0.47 -16.64 -16.51
N ALA A 167 0.31 -17.15 -15.54
CA ALA A 167 1.22 -16.32 -14.75
C ALA A 167 2.22 -15.57 -15.63
N THR A 168 2.78 -16.23 -16.65
CA THR A 168 3.70 -15.62 -17.62
C THR A 168 3.06 -14.48 -18.39
N ALA A 169 1.87 -14.69 -18.96
CA ALA A 169 1.17 -13.66 -19.73
C ALA A 169 0.79 -12.46 -18.85
N ARG A 170 0.34 -12.73 -17.62
CA ARG A 170 -0.02 -11.69 -16.64
C ARG A 170 1.16 -10.82 -16.25
N ARG A 171 2.30 -11.44 -15.92
CA ARG A 171 3.55 -10.72 -15.60
C ARG A 171 4.05 -9.91 -16.79
N ALA A 172 3.98 -10.46 -18.00
CA ALA A 172 4.36 -9.73 -19.22
C ALA A 172 3.49 -8.50 -19.46
N ALA A 173 2.16 -8.65 -19.36
CA ALA A 173 1.22 -7.55 -19.46
C ALA A 173 1.45 -6.50 -18.35
N TYR A 174 1.73 -6.95 -17.13
CA TYR A 174 2.02 -6.04 -16.02
C TYR A 174 3.32 -5.26 -16.23
N ARG A 175 4.41 -5.89 -16.69
CA ARG A 175 5.65 -5.19 -17.07
C ARG A 175 5.41 -4.16 -18.16
N ALA A 176 4.60 -4.47 -19.17
CA ALA A 176 4.23 -3.52 -20.21
C ALA A 176 3.44 -2.31 -19.67
N LEU A 177 2.58 -2.52 -18.67
CA LEU A 177 1.91 -1.42 -17.96
C LEU A 177 2.88 -0.58 -17.13
N VAL A 178 3.81 -1.20 -16.41
CA VAL A 178 4.80 -0.49 -15.60
C VAL A 178 5.76 0.34 -16.44
N ALA A 179 6.14 -0.15 -17.63
CA ALA A 179 6.99 0.57 -18.58
C ALA A 179 6.34 1.87 -19.12
N GLN A 180 5.01 1.98 -19.06
CA GLN A 180 4.33 3.21 -19.42
C GLN A 180 4.45 4.22 -18.27
N ALA A 181 4.66 5.50 -18.59
CA ALA A 181 4.63 6.54 -17.58
C ALA A 181 3.21 6.66 -16.96
N LEU A 182 3.14 6.88 -15.65
CA LEU A 182 1.91 7.38 -15.02
C LEU A 182 1.84 8.89 -15.28
N SER A 183 0.71 9.37 -15.80
CA SER A 183 0.54 10.81 -16.03
C SER A 183 0.56 11.59 -14.71
N ALA A 184 1.08 12.82 -14.72
CA ALA A 184 1.11 13.67 -13.54
C ALA A 184 -0.29 13.86 -12.90
N PRO A 185 -1.38 14.09 -13.67
CA PRO A 185 -2.73 14.18 -13.10
C PRO A 185 -3.16 12.91 -12.35
N LEU A 186 -2.79 11.72 -12.86
CA LEU A 186 -3.12 10.46 -12.19
C LEU A 186 -2.34 10.29 -10.88
N ILE A 187 -1.05 10.65 -10.89
CA ILE A 187 -0.22 10.64 -9.68
C ILE A 187 -0.81 11.57 -8.61
N ASP A 188 -1.19 12.79 -9.00
CA ASP A 188 -1.73 13.78 -8.09
C ASP A 188 -3.10 13.35 -7.53
N ASN A 189 -3.95 12.74 -8.38
CA ASN A 189 -5.22 12.17 -7.94
C ASN A 189 -5.02 11.07 -6.88
N ILE A 190 -4.08 10.14 -7.10
CA ILE A 190 -3.77 9.07 -6.13
C ILE A 190 -3.26 9.67 -4.81
N ARG A 191 -2.35 10.64 -4.87
CA ARG A 191 -1.80 11.31 -3.68
C ARG A 191 -2.87 12.06 -2.89
N SER A 192 -3.68 12.85 -3.59
CA SER A 192 -4.75 13.65 -3.00
C SER A 192 -5.81 12.77 -2.34
N ALA A 193 -6.20 11.68 -2.99
CA ALA A 193 -7.18 10.73 -2.47
C ALA A 193 -6.76 10.14 -1.12
N VAL A 194 -5.53 9.63 -1.02
CA VAL A 194 -5.00 9.11 0.25
C VAL A 194 -4.90 10.21 1.30
N GLY A 195 -4.41 11.40 0.94
CA GLY A 195 -4.24 12.52 1.86
C GLY A 195 -5.54 12.99 2.51
N SER A 196 -6.63 12.96 1.74
CA SER A 196 -7.96 13.45 2.13
C SER A 196 -8.94 12.37 2.58
N GLY A 197 -8.60 11.08 2.40
CA GLY A 197 -9.49 9.96 2.65
C GLY A 197 -10.57 9.77 1.58
N ARG A 198 -10.43 10.40 0.41
CA ARG A 198 -11.38 10.32 -0.70
C ARG A 198 -11.18 9.03 -1.50
N ALA A 199 -12.24 8.53 -2.12
CA ALA A 199 -12.18 7.36 -2.98
C ALA A 199 -11.64 7.69 -4.38
N LEU A 200 -10.91 6.75 -4.98
CA LEU A 200 -10.50 6.75 -6.39
C LEU A 200 -11.58 6.07 -7.24
N ARG A 201 -12.17 6.82 -8.17
CA ARG A 201 -13.29 6.41 -9.04
C ARG A 201 -13.25 7.14 -10.39
N ASP A 202 -13.89 6.56 -11.41
CA ASP A 202 -14.01 7.18 -12.75
C ASP A 202 -15.18 8.20 -12.80
N GLY A 203 -15.08 9.25 -13.64
CA GLY A 203 -16.17 10.22 -13.93
C GLY A 203 -15.99 11.66 -13.39
N PRO A 204 -16.80 12.64 -13.87
CA PRO A 204 -16.63 14.09 -13.65
C PRO A 204 -16.83 14.56 -12.20
N ASN A 205 -17.32 13.67 -11.33
CA ASN A 205 -17.35 13.85 -9.87
C ASN A 205 -16.20 13.11 -9.15
N ALA A 206 -15.03 13.03 -9.78
CA ALA A 206 -13.74 12.80 -9.09
C ALA A 206 -13.50 13.81 -7.93
N SER A 207 -14.31 14.88 -7.94
CA SER A 207 -14.56 16.02 -7.03
C SER A 207 -15.40 15.89 -5.76
N GLY A 208 -16.22 14.87 -5.48
CA GLY A 208 -16.95 14.93 -4.20
C GLY A 208 -17.92 13.81 -3.86
N ALA A 209 -17.65 13.13 -2.74
CA ALA A 209 -18.65 12.64 -1.80
C ALA A 209 -17.85 12.11 -0.58
N LYS A 210 -18.00 12.75 0.58
CA LYS A 210 -17.82 12.01 1.84
C LYS A 210 -18.98 11.03 1.90
N LEU A 211 -18.71 9.76 2.14
CA LEU A 211 -19.76 8.76 2.38
C LEU A 211 -20.63 9.28 3.54
N SER A 212 -21.91 9.54 3.27
CA SER A 212 -22.85 9.97 4.31
C SER A 212 -23.21 8.76 5.16
N THR A 213 -23.12 8.91 6.47
CA THR A 213 -23.64 7.98 7.46
C THR A 213 -25.16 7.96 7.38
N GLY A 214 -25.72 6.93 6.75
CA GLY A 214 -27.11 6.55 6.93
C GLY A 214 -27.27 5.90 8.31
N VAL A 215 -28.31 6.34 9.00
CA VAL A 215 -28.74 6.07 10.39
C VAL A 215 -28.59 4.61 10.81
#